data_AF-A0A846VEZ6-F1
#
_entry.id   AF-A0A846VEZ6-F1
#
_cell.length_a   1.000
_cell.length_b   1.000
_cell.length_c   1.000
_cell.angle_alpha   90.00
_cell.angle_beta   90.00
_cell.angle_gamma   90.00
#
_symmetry.space_group_name_H-M   'P 1'
#
loop_
_entity.id
_entity.type
_entity.pdbx_description
1 polymer ?
#
loop_
_entity_poly.entity_id
_entity_poly.type
_entity_poly.pdbx_seq_one_letter_code
_entity_poly.pdbx_strand_id
1 'polypeptide(L)'
;MENVLRFVFTTLLLVWSSVAFSTGLWSIGATYFYTGRFTIESHHDVCEQPLNNRCVAHYEVRRPDGELDDFVPFIYQFDPSYLVEGWTFAKNRWGFSYEINGAQKPWPYLWSRVEWTLLGIGGLSVWYFVGGPGALKGWLRDFRRQVFSKA
;
A
#
# COMPACT_ATOMS: atom_id res chain seq x y z
N MET A 1 -27.08 -9.84 -22.73
CA MET A 1 -26.71 -9.01 -21.56
C MET A 1 -26.02 -9.81 -20.46
N GLU A 2 -26.47 -11.03 -20.16
CA GLU A 2 -25.89 -11.91 -19.13
C GLU A 2 -24.38 -12.18 -19.27
N ASN A 3 -23.90 -12.46 -20.49
CA ASN A 3 -22.46 -12.69 -20.74
C ASN A 3 -21.59 -11.44 -20.51
N VAL A 4 -22.13 -10.24 -20.75
CA VAL A 4 -21.40 -8.97 -20.54
C VAL A 4 -21.31 -8.67 -19.05
N LEU A 5 -22.41 -8.83 -18.32
CA LEU A 5 -22.44 -8.65 -16.86
C LEU A 5 -21.48 -9.61 -16.15
N ARG A 6 -21.46 -10.88 -16.58
CA ARG A 6 -20.54 -11.88 -16.04
C ARG A 6 -19.08 -11.50 -16.31
N PHE A 7 -18.75 -11.07 -17.52
CA PHE A 7 -17.40 -10.61 -17.85
C PHE A 7 -16.98 -9.41 -16.99
N VAL A 8 -17.82 -8.37 -16.91
CA VAL A 8 -17.56 -7.17 -16.09
C VAL A 8 -17.34 -7.55 -14.63
N PHE A 9 -18.23 -8.39 -14.06
CA PHE A 9 -18.11 -8.86 -12.69
C PHE A 9 -16.79 -9.62 -12.45
N THR A 10 -16.45 -10.59 -13.31
CA THR A 10 -15.22 -11.37 -13.16
C THR A 10 -13.96 -10.50 -13.30
N THR A 11 -13.99 -9.50 -14.18
CA THR A 11 -12.85 -8.58 -14.38
C THR A 11 -12.69 -7.65 -13.18
N LEU A 12 -13.78 -7.06 -12.69
CA LEU A 12 -13.74 -6.21 -11.50
C LEU A 12 -13.25 -7.02 -10.30
N LEU A 13 -13.82 -8.20 -10.06
CA LEU A 13 -13.40 -9.06 -8.95
C LEU A 13 -11.91 -9.40 -9.03
N LEU A 14 -11.40 -9.74 -10.21
CA LEU A 14 -9.97 -9.99 -10.41
C LEU A 14 -9.12 -8.77 -10.05
N VAL A 15 -9.44 -7.61 -10.62
CA VAL A 15 -8.68 -6.37 -10.41
C VAL A 15 -8.67 -5.97 -8.94
N TRP A 16 -9.84 -5.90 -8.30
CA TRP A 16 -9.93 -5.52 -6.88
C TRP A 16 -9.19 -6.49 -5.97
N SER A 17 -9.32 -7.79 -6.24
CA SER A 17 -8.65 -8.83 -5.44
C SER A 17 -7.14 -8.80 -5.62
N SER A 18 -6.66 -8.60 -6.85
CA SER A 18 -5.23 -8.43 -7.14
C SER A 18 -4.65 -7.17 -6.50
N VAL A 19 -5.38 -6.05 -6.52
CA VAL A 19 -4.95 -4.81 -5.86
C VAL A 19 -4.88 -4.99 -4.36
N ALA A 20 -5.91 -5.56 -3.73
CA ALA A 20 -5.94 -5.85 -2.29
C ALA A 20 -4.78 -6.74 -1.86
N PHE A 21 -4.56 -7.86 -2.57
CA PHE A 21 -3.45 -8.78 -2.30
C PHE A 21 -2.09 -8.10 -2.46
N SER A 22 -1.85 -7.42 -3.58
CA SER A 22 -0.55 -6.85 -3.91
C SER A 22 -0.19 -5.70 -2.98
N THR A 23 -1.15 -4.81 -2.67
CA THR A 23 -0.91 -3.68 -1.76
C THR A 23 -0.69 -4.13 -0.32
N GLY A 24 -1.46 -5.13 0.15
CA GLY A 24 -1.27 -5.74 1.46
C GLY A 24 0.10 -6.41 1.59
N LEU A 25 0.44 -7.30 0.64
CA LEU A 25 1.71 -8.02 0.64
C LEU A 25 2.91 -7.08 0.49
N TRP A 26 2.82 -6.07 -0.40
CA TRP A 26 3.85 -5.05 -0.56
C TRP A 26 4.09 -4.30 0.75
N SER A 27 3.02 -3.85 1.42
CA SER A 27 3.15 -3.11 2.68
C SER A 27 3.77 -3.95 3.79
N ILE A 28 3.39 -5.22 3.90
CA ILE A 28 3.96 -6.18 4.85
C ILE A 28 5.45 -6.39 4.55
N GLY A 29 5.79 -6.69 3.31
CA GLY A 29 7.17 -6.92 2.88
C GLY A 29 8.05 -5.69 3.06
N ALA A 30 7.62 -4.54 2.52
CA ALA A 30 8.30 -3.26 2.65
C ALA A 30 8.55 -2.94 4.12
N THR A 31 7.54 -3.11 4.98
CA THR A 31 7.72 -2.88 6.41
C THR A 31 8.70 -3.89 7.02
N TYR A 32 8.54 -5.18 6.78
CA TYR A 32 9.37 -6.23 7.38
C TYR A 32 10.86 -6.07 7.07
N PHE A 33 11.18 -5.70 5.82
CA PHE A 33 12.55 -5.51 5.34
C PHE A 33 13.08 -4.09 5.53
N TYR A 34 12.23 -3.11 5.86
CA TYR A 34 12.68 -1.74 6.08
C TYR A 34 13.67 -1.67 7.24
N THR A 35 14.80 -1.04 6.98
CA THR A 35 15.77 -0.63 7.99
C THR A 35 16.01 0.85 7.83
N GLY A 36 16.08 1.55 8.96
CA GLY A 36 16.20 2.99 8.94
C GLY A 36 16.28 3.55 10.34
N ARG A 37 16.98 4.66 10.48
CA ARG A 37 17.02 5.44 11.70
C ARG A 37 16.94 6.89 11.33
N PHE A 38 16.13 7.65 12.04
CA PHE A 38 16.01 9.09 11.86
C PHE A 38 15.50 9.74 13.13
N THR A 39 15.78 11.02 13.31
CA THR A 39 15.27 11.85 14.40
C THR A 39 14.43 12.97 13.80
N ILE A 40 13.27 13.25 14.39
CA ILE A 40 12.44 14.37 13.95
C ILE A 40 13.05 15.66 14.49
N GLU A 41 13.41 16.58 13.61
CA GLU A 41 13.97 17.89 13.98
C GLU A 41 12.87 18.95 14.09
N SER A 42 11.99 19.02 13.07
CA SER A 42 10.94 20.02 12.98
C SER A 42 9.75 19.47 12.18
N HIS A 43 8.61 20.17 12.24
CA HIS A 43 7.47 19.92 11.35
C HIS A 43 6.96 21.22 10.73
N HIS A 44 6.42 21.13 9.52
CA HIS A 44 5.80 22.26 8.82
C HIS A 44 4.67 21.79 7.91
N ASP A 45 3.68 22.65 7.68
CA ASP A 45 2.55 22.32 6.82
C ASP A 45 2.77 22.85 5.40
N VAL A 46 2.56 21.98 4.41
CA VAL A 46 2.58 22.34 2.99
C VAL A 46 1.15 22.31 2.45
N CYS A 47 0.65 23.46 2.01
CA CYS A 47 -0.71 23.62 1.52
C CYS A 47 -0.79 23.71 -0.01
N GLU A 48 -1.81 23.08 -0.60
CA GLU A 48 -2.08 23.12 -2.04
C GLU A 48 -2.55 24.52 -2.46
N GLN A 49 -1.76 25.19 -3.30
CA GLN A 49 -2.12 26.51 -3.83
C GLN A 49 -3.10 26.40 -5.01
N PRO A 50 -3.98 27.40 -5.23
CA PRO A 50 -4.05 28.70 -4.55
C PRO A 50 -5.04 28.77 -3.38
N LEU A 51 -5.88 27.74 -3.18
CA LEU A 51 -6.98 27.78 -2.22
C LEU A 51 -6.57 27.36 -0.81
N ASN A 52 -5.37 26.77 -0.63
CA ASN A 52 -4.85 26.25 0.64
C ASN A 52 -5.85 25.39 1.43
N ASN A 53 -6.78 24.74 0.73
CA ASN A 53 -7.86 23.95 1.31
C ASN A 53 -7.42 22.53 1.70
N ARG A 54 -6.19 22.14 1.33
CA ARG A 54 -5.55 20.88 1.68
C ARG A 54 -4.12 21.17 2.12
N CYS A 55 -3.82 20.87 3.37
CA CYS A 55 -2.47 20.97 3.92
C CYS A 55 -2.02 19.58 4.35
N VAL A 56 -0.76 19.27 4.09
CA VAL A 56 -0.10 18.02 4.50
C VAL A 56 1.03 18.40 5.45
N ALA A 57 1.12 17.69 6.57
CA ALA A 57 2.22 17.85 7.52
C ALA A 57 3.48 17.15 6.98
N HIS A 58 4.54 17.93 6.83
CA HIS A 58 5.89 17.50 6.48
C HIS A 58 6.76 17.54 7.74
N TYR A 59 7.67 16.58 7.86
CA TYR A 59 8.58 16.48 9.00
C TYR A 59 10.01 16.52 8.50
N GLU A 60 10.79 17.45 9.01
CA GLU A 60 12.22 17.48 8.74
C GLU A 60 12.88 16.42 9.63
N VAL A 61 13.58 15.47 9.01
CA VAL A 61 14.23 14.38 9.73
C VAL A 61 15.73 14.40 9.53
N ARG A 62 16.47 14.19 10.62
CA ARG A 62 17.92 14.02 10.59
C ARG A 62 18.27 12.54 10.59
N ARG A 63 19.03 12.12 9.58
CA ARG A 63 19.58 10.76 9.45
C ARG A 63 20.89 10.60 10.24
N PRO A 64 21.38 9.37 10.47
CA PRO A 64 22.57 9.12 11.29
C PRO A 64 23.87 9.67 10.69
N ASP A 65 23.91 9.88 9.38
CA ASP A 65 24.98 10.53 8.64
C ASP A 65 24.94 12.07 8.74
N GLY A 66 23.91 12.62 9.39
CA GLY A 66 23.69 14.05 9.54
C GLY A 66 22.92 14.69 8.38
N GLU A 67 22.51 13.93 7.37
CA GLU A 67 21.68 14.42 6.27
C GLU A 67 20.29 14.81 6.80
N LEU A 68 19.79 15.95 6.34
CA LEU A 68 18.42 16.39 6.56
C LEU A 68 17.57 15.99 5.36
N ASP A 69 16.44 15.37 5.62
CA ASP A 69 15.51 14.90 4.61
C ASP A 69 14.10 15.34 4.94
N ASP A 70 13.29 15.58 3.91
CA ASP A 70 11.89 15.91 4.07
C ASP A 70 11.07 14.62 4.11
N PHE A 71 10.53 14.31 5.29
CA PHE A 71 9.77 13.10 5.54
C PHE A 71 8.29 13.41 5.60
N VAL A 72 7.58 12.94 4.58
CA VAL A 72 6.12 12.86 4.62
C VAL A 72 5.73 11.45 5.02
N PRO A 73 5.19 11.22 6.23
CA PRO A 73 4.70 9.92 6.62
C PRO A 73 3.61 9.49 5.63
N PHE A 74 3.83 8.39 4.92
CA PHE A 74 2.79 7.80 4.11
C PHE A 74 1.63 7.44 5.05
N ILE A 75 0.40 7.69 4.60
CA ILE A 75 -0.80 7.51 5.42
C ILE A 75 -0.74 6.12 6.10
N TYR A 76 -0.84 6.12 7.43
CA TYR A 76 -0.77 4.92 8.27
C TYR A 76 0.63 4.29 8.43
N GLN A 77 1.72 5.04 8.30
CA GLN A 77 3.05 4.51 8.63
C GLN A 77 3.28 4.48 10.16
N PHE A 78 2.86 5.55 10.85
CA PHE A 78 2.99 5.73 12.29
C PHE A 78 1.69 6.26 12.88
N ASP A 79 1.53 6.12 14.20
CA ASP A 79 0.54 6.90 14.93
C ASP A 79 1.01 8.38 14.94
N PRO A 80 0.18 9.36 14.55
CA PRO A 80 0.55 10.77 14.57
C PRO A 80 1.07 11.23 15.92
N SER A 81 0.60 10.64 17.03
CA SER A 81 1.05 10.96 18.39
C SER A 81 2.53 10.66 18.64
N TYR A 82 3.18 9.86 17.78
CA TYR A 82 4.60 9.55 17.91
C TYR A 82 5.50 10.52 17.14
N LEU A 83 4.96 11.35 16.24
CA LEU A 83 5.74 12.26 15.41
C LEU A 83 6.05 13.55 16.17
N VAL A 84 6.87 13.44 17.22
CA VAL A 84 7.24 14.54 18.12
C VAL A 84 8.68 14.97 17.85
N GLU A 85 8.92 16.28 17.84
CA GLU A 85 10.27 16.85 17.69
C GLU A 85 11.24 16.31 18.77
N GLY A 86 12.46 16.01 18.35
CA GLY A 86 13.50 15.36 19.15
C GLY A 86 13.34 13.84 19.30
N TRP A 87 12.21 13.25 18.90
CA TRP A 87 12.05 11.80 19.00
C TRP A 87 12.84 11.08 17.92
N THR A 88 13.51 10.00 18.33
CA THR A 88 14.28 9.13 17.45
C THR A 88 13.45 7.90 17.08
N PHE A 89 13.43 7.59 15.79
CA PHE A 89 12.84 6.40 15.21
C PHE A 89 13.96 5.49 14.72
N ALA A 90 13.92 4.22 15.08
CA ALA A 90 14.87 3.23 14.59
C ALA A 90 14.18 1.90 14.28
N LYS A 91 14.63 1.29 13.18
CA LYS A 91 14.31 -0.08 12.82
C LYS A 91 15.59 -0.80 12.43
N ASN A 92 16.09 -1.59 13.37
CA ASN A 92 17.44 -2.16 13.28
C ASN A 92 17.47 -3.63 12.83
N ARG A 93 16.32 -4.29 12.65
CA ARG A 93 16.21 -5.71 12.28
C ARG A 93 14.90 -6.05 11.56
N TRP A 94 14.86 -7.26 10.99
CA TRP A 94 13.65 -7.86 10.42
C TRP A 94 12.55 -7.96 11.48
N GLY A 95 11.36 -7.47 11.14
CA GLY A 95 10.21 -7.55 12.03
C GLY A 95 9.19 -6.44 11.79
N PHE A 96 8.19 -6.39 12.67
CA PHE A 96 7.09 -5.42 12.61
C PHE A 96 7.10 -4.44 13.78
N SER A 97 8.23 -4.28 14.49
CA SER A 97 8.35 -3.25 15.52
C SER A 97 9.26 -2.13 15.06
N TYR A 98 9.01 -0.96 15.64
CA TYR A 98 9.85 0.22 15.57
C TYR A 98 10.30 0.57 16.98
N GLU A 99 11.54 0.99 17.13
CA GLU A 99 11.99 1.65 18.33
C GLU A 99 11.69 3.14 18.18
N ILE A 100 10.86 3.67 19.07
CA ILE A 100 10.46 5.07 19.09
C ILE A 100 10.86 5.62 20.46
N ASN A 101 11.86 6.52 20.46
CA ASN A 101 12.42 7.12 21.67
C ASN A 101 12.79 6.09 22.76
N GLY A 102 13.44 4.99 22.35
CA GLY A 102 13.85 3.89 23.24
C GLY A 102 12.74 2.89 23.61
N ALA A 103 11.49 3.14 23.23
CA ALA A 103 10.38 2.21 23.44
C ALA A 103 10.09 1.39 22.18
N GLN A 104 9.99 0.07 22.32
CA GLN A 104 9.54 -0.80 21.23
C GLN A 104 8.04 -0.66 21.04
N LYS A 105 7.62 -0.28 19.84
CA LYS A 105 6.22 -0.13 19.43
C LYS A 105 5.93 -1.05 18.25
N PRO A 106 4.86 -1.86 18.30
CA PRO A 106 4.45 -2.66 17.15
C PRO A 106 3.94 -1.74 16.03
N TRP A 107 4.07 -2.18 14.79
CA TRP A 107 3.48 -1.52 13.64
C TRP A 107 1.95 -1.60 13.75
N PRO A 108 1.25 -0.46 13.93
CA PRO A 108 -0.18 -0.47 14.26
C PRO A 108 -1.07 -1.09 13.18
N TYR A 109 -0.59 -1.19 11.94
CA TYR A 109 -1.40 -1.62 10.79
C TYR A 109 -1.07 -3.04 10.30
N LEU A 110 -0.27 -3.80 11.05
CA LEU A 110 0.06 -5.17 10.65
C LEU A 110 -1.21 -5.98 10.39
N TRP A 111 -2.17 -5.96 11.31
CA TRP A 111 -3.37 -6.78 11.18
C TRP A 111 -4.29 -6.35 10.05
N SER A 112 -4.52 -5.05 9.88
CA SER A 112 -5.33 -4.59 8.76
C SER A 112 -4.70 -4.98 7.42
N ARG A 113 -3.36 -4.91 7.28
CA ARG A 113 -2.68 -5.35 6.04
C ARG A 113 -2.74 -6.86 5.83
N VAL A 114 -2.70 -7.66 6.89
CA VAL A 114 -2.93 -9.11 6.81
C VAL A 114 -4.36 -9.39 6.34
N GLU A 115 -5.36 -8.74 6.92
CA GLU A 115 -6.76 -8.88 6.51
C GLU A 115 -6.97 -8.50 5.04
N TRP A 116 -6.42 -7.37 4.59
CA TRP A 116 -6.45 -6.96 3.17
C TRP A 116 -5.82 -8.00 2.24
N THR A 117 -4.71 -8.60 2.66
CA THR A 117 -4.03 -9.65 1.89
C THR A 117 -4.91 -10.90 1.80
N LEU A 118 -5.51 -11.32 2.92
CA LEU A 118 -6.42 -12.47 2.98
C LEU A 118 -7.70 -12.25 2.17
N LEU A 119 -8.28 -11.05 2.21
CA LEU A 119 -9.42 -10.67 1.37
C LEU A 119 -9.08 -10.74 -0.11
N GLY A 120 -7.89 -10.28 -0.51
CA GLY A 120 -7.37 -10.43 -1.86
C GLY A 120 -7.26 -11.90 -2.29
N ILE A 121 -6.69 -12.76 -1.44
CA ILE A 121 -6.60 -14.21 -1.69
C ILE A 121 -8.01 -14.83 -1.80
N GLY A 122 -8.91 -14.47 -0.90
CA GLY A 122 -10.30 -14.94 -0.91
C GLY A 122 -11.02 -14.54 -2.20
N GLY A 123 -10.91 -13.29 -2.61
CA GLY A 123 -11.51 -12.80 -3.86
C GLY A 123 -10.91 -13.44 -5.11
N LEU A 124 -9.60 -13.68 -5.15
CA LEU A 124 -8.94 -14.45 -6.23
C LEU A 124 -9.42 -15.90 -6.28
N SER A 125 -9.65 -16.51 -5.11
CA SER A 125 -10.18 -17.87 -5.01
C SER A 125 -11.61 -17.93 -5.53
N VAL A 126 -12.47 -16.99 -5.11
CA VAL A 126 -13.84 -16.87 -5.64
C VAL A 126 -13.81 -16.67 -7.16
N TRP A 127 -12.97 -15.76 -7.66
CA TRP A 127 -12.80 -15.52 -9.10
C TRP A 127 -12.47 -16.80 -9.87
N TYR A 128 -11.57 -17.63 -9.33
CA TYR A 128 -11.22 -18.90 -9.93
C TYR A 128 -12.44 -19.84 -10.03
N PHE A 129 -13.17 -20.02 -8.94
CA PHE A 129 -14.31 -20.95 -8.88
C PHE A 129 -15.54 -20.50 -9.68
N VAL A 130 -15.80 -19.20 -9.83
CA VAL A 130 -16.93 -18.71 -10.66
C VAL A 130 -16.67 -18.77 -12.17
N GLY A 131 -15.51 -19.29 -12.58
CA GLY A 131 -15.13 -19.49 -13.97
C GLY A 131 -14.35 -18.33 -14.59
N GLY A 132 -13.71 -17.49 -13.77
CA GLY A 132 -12.86 -16.40 -14.22
C GLY A 132 -11.82 -16.79 -15.28
N PRO A 133 -11.06 -17.90 -15.11
CA PRO A 133 -10.11 -18.35 -16.13
C PRO A 133 -10.76 -18.65 -17.49
N GLY A 134 -11.98 -19.18 -17.49
CA GLY A 134 -12.75 -19.46 -18.71
C GLY A 134 -13.21 -18.17 -19.40
N ALA A 135 -13.72 -17.20 -18.62
CA ALA A 135 -14.11 -15.89 -19.13
C ALA A 135 -12.91 -15.14 -19.75
N LEU A 136 -11.75 -15.17 -19.08
CA LEU A 136 -10.53 -14.52 -19.56
C LEU A 136 -10.00 -15.15 -20.85
N LYS A 137 -9.95 -16.50 -20.91
CA LYS A 137 -9.54 -17.23 -22.12
C LYS A 137 -10.48 -16.98 -23.30
N GLY A 138 -11.79 -16.96 -23.05
CA GLY A 138 -12.80 -16.65 -24.06
C GLY A 138 -12.59 -15.26 -24.66
N TRP A 139 -12.43 -14.25 -23.79
CA TRP A 139 -12.17 -12.88 -24.20
C TRP A 139 -10.86 -12.73 -24.99
N LEU A 140 -9.75 -13.32 -24.53
CA LEU A 140 -8.48 -13.28 -25.25
C LEU A 140 -8.58 -13.90 -26.66
N ARG A 141 -9.33 -14.98 -26.80
CA ARG A 141 -9.57 -15.64 -28.10
C ARG A 141 -10.37 -14.75 -29.05
N ASP A 142 -11.42 -14.09 -28.53
CA ASP A 142 -12.28 -13.22 -29.33
C ASP A 142 -11.57 -11.92 -29.72
N PHE A 143 -10.80 -11.33 -28.80
CA PHE A 143 -9.93 -10.19 -29.06
C PHE A 143 -8.90 -10.52 -30.16
N ARG A 144 -8.22 -11.68 -30.05
CA ARG A 144 -7.26 -12.12 -31.06
C ARG A 144 -7.91 -12.26 -32.44
N ARG A 145 -9.13 -12.81 -32.52
CA ARG A 145 -9.87 -12.88 -33.79
C ARG A 145 -10.16 -11.50 -34.35
N GLN A 146 -10.66 -10.57 -33.54
CA GLN A 146 -11.03 -9.23 -34.01
C GLN A 146 -9.84 -8.39 -34.47
N VAL A 147 -8.68 -8.52 -33.81
CA VAL A 147 -7.47 -7.75 -34.13
C VAL A 147 -6.70 -8.35 -35.29
N PHE A 148 -6.57 -9.67 -35.36
CA PHE A 148 -5.71 -10.34 -36.34
C PHE A 148 -6.44 -10.96 -37.54
N SER A 149 -7.78 -11.01 -37.55
CA SER A 149 -8.54 -11.43 -38.75
C SER A 149 -8.99 -10.25 -39.63
N LYS A 150 -8.58 -9.02 -39.29
CA LYS A 150 -8.82 -7.79 -40.06
C LYS A 150 -7.56 -7.24 -40.73
N ALA A 151 -6.44 -7.97 -40.67
CA ALA A 151 -5.22 -7.75 -41.44
C ALA A 151 -5.11 -8.84 -42.51
#